data_AF-A0A2M7IUJ8-F1
#
_entry.id   AF-A0A2M7IUJ8-F1
#
_cell.length_a   1.000
_cell.length_b   1.000
_cell.length_c   1.000
_cell.angle_alpha   90.00
_cell.angle_beta   90.00
_cell.angle_gamma   90.00
#
_symmetry.space_group_name_H-M   'P 1'
#
loop_
_entity.id
_entity.type
_entity.pdbx_description
1 polymer ?
#
loop_
_entity_poly.entity_id
_entity_poly.type
_entity_poly.pdbx_seq_one_letter_code
_entity_poly.pdbx_strand_id
1 'polypeptide(L)'
;MNFNFSQTLVIVFVLMAAISSQAQKDKKPRPSLKASVAQTIGIDTDIVIDFSRPGVKGRKIWGDVVPFGLAPGNKYSKEQPFPWRGGANENTTISFSKDVVVNGNKLAAGKYSLHFIPSEKEWILIFNKNSALWGSYLYNKDEDALRITVNPVEAPFQEWLIYGFDNLAGNSTTAFLQWEELKVPFNISTAE
;
A
#
# COMPACT_ATOMS: atom_id res chain seq x y z
N MET A 1 -34.97 -44.43 -20.05
CA MET A 1 -34.68 -43.90 -21.40
C MET A 1 -33.22 -44.23 -21.68
N ASN A 2 -32.94 -45.18 -22.58
CA ASN A 2 -31.57 -45.69 -22.81
C ASN A 2 -30.89 -44.82 -23.86
N PHE A 3 -29.98 -43.96 -23.44
CA PHE A 3 -29.17 -43.16 -24.35
C PHE A 3 -28.11 -44.07 -25.00
N ASN A 4 -27.98 -43.98 -26.33
CA ASN A 4 -26.91 -44.70 -27.04
C ASN A 4 -25.57 -43.97 -26.86
N PHE A 5 -24.47 -44.68 -27.09
CA PHE A 5 -23.11 -44.18 -26.79
C PHE A 5 -22.80 -42.81 -27.44
N SER A 6 -23.33 -42.55 -28.63
CA SER A 6 -23.19 -41.28 -29.35
C SER A 6 -23.94 -40.13 -28.66
N GLN A 7 -25.16 -40.37 -28.18
CA GLN A 7 -25.94 -39.38 -27.42
C GLN A 7 -25.31 -39.04 -26.08
N THR A 8 -24.72 -40.02 -25.40
CA THR A 8 -23.95 -39.79 -24.16
C THR A 8 -22.73 -38.92 -24.42
N LEU A 9 -22.02 -39.13 -25.53
CA LEU A 9 -20.83 -38.35 -25.89
C LEU A 9 -21.15 -36.88 -26.16
N VAL A 10 -22.26 -36.60 -26.86
CA VAL A 10 -22.73 -35.23 -27.16
C VAL A 10 -23.17 -34.51 -25.88
N ILE A 11 -23.87 -35.20 -24.98
CA ILE A 11 -24.31 -34.63 -23.69
C ILE A 11 -23.10 -34.27 -22.81
N VAL A 12 -22.07 -35.13 -22.75
CA VAL A 12 -20.83 -34.86 -22.00
C VAL A 12 -20.06 -33.67 -22.59
N PHE A 13 -20.01 -33.54 -23.92
CA PHE A 13 -19.33 -32.42 -24.57
C PHE A 13 -20.03 -31.08 -24.33
N VAL A 14 -21.38 -31.05 -24.37
CA VAL A 14 -22.19 -29.86 -24.06
C VAL A 14 -22.06 -29.46 -22.58
N LEU A 15 -22.03 -30.43 -21.66
CA LEU A 15 -21.80 -30.17 -20.23
C LEU A 15 -20.39 -29.62 -19.98
N MET A 16 -19.35 -30.13 -20.64
CA MET A 16 -17.98 -29.58 -20.51
C MET A 16 -17.88 -28.14 -21.04
N ALA A 17 -18.53 -27.82 -22.17
CA ALA A 17 -18.54 -26.46 -22.72
C ALA A 17 -19.28 -25.45 -21.82
N ALA A 18 -20.34 -25.89 -21.13
CA ALA A 18 -21.07 -25.06 -20.17
C ALA A 18 -20.26 -24.74 -18.90
N ILE A 19 -19.40 -25.68 -18.45
CA ILE A 19 -18.51 -25.47 -17.29
C ILE A 19 -17.36 -24.51 -17.66
N SER A 20 -16.87 -24.54 -18.90
CA SER A 20 -15.84 -23.59 -19.37
C SER A 20 -16.35 -22.14 -19.45
N SER A 21 -17.64 -21.93 -19.71
CA SER A 21 -18.24 -20.58 -19.77
C SER A 21 -18.47 -19.93 -18.39
N GLN A 22 -18.53 -20.72 -17.31
CA GLN A 22 -18.66 -20.18 -15.94
C GLN A 22 -17.31 -19.86 -15.27
N ALA A 23 -16.18 -20.15 -15.91
CA ALA A 23 -14.84 -19.95 -15.34
C ALA A 23 -14.21 -18.58 -15.67
N GLN A 24 -14.72 -17.85 -16.66
CA GLN A 24 -14.38 -16.44 -16.87
C GLN A 24 -15.30 -15.56 -16.01
N LYS A 25 -15.10 -15.58 -14.69
CA LYS A 25 -15.56 -14.46 -13.87
C LYS A 25 -14.90 -13.21 -14.42
N ASP A 26 -15.69 -12.30 -14.99
CA ASP A 26 -15.27 -10.99 -15.47
C ASP A 26 -14.35 -10.31 -14.45
N LYS A 27 -13.04 -10.37 -14.69
CA LYS A 27 -12.06 -9.62 -13.90
C LYS A 27 -12.22 -8.15 -14.23
N LYS A 28 -13.18 -7.49 -13.58
CA LYS A 28 -13.33 -6.04 -13.66
C LYS A 28 -12.06 -5.38 -13.11
N PRO A 29 -11.51 -4.34 -13.78
CA PRO A 29 -10.41 -3.58 -13.22
C PRO A 29 -10.78 -3.05 -11.83
N ARG A 30 -9.88 -3.24 -10.85
CA ARG A 30 -10.09 -2.70 -9.51
C ARG A 30 -10.09 -1.16 -9.55
N PRO A 31 -10.90 -0.48 -8.71
CA PRO A 31 -10.98 0.99 -8.72
C PRO A 31 -9.68 1.72 -8.38
N SER A 32 -8.79 1.09 -7.61
CA SER A 32 -7.45 1.59 -7.26
C SER A 32 -6.42 0.60 -7.78
N LEU A 33 -5.70 0.97 -8.84
CA LEU A 33 -4.72 0.11 -9.49
C LEU A 33 -3.47 -0.06 -8.61
N LYS A 34 -2.78 -1.19 -8.73
CA LYS A 34 -1.49 -1.40 -8.06
C LYS A 34 -0.38 -0.77 -8.88
N ALA A 35 0.61 -0.27 -8.16
CA ALA A 35 1.84 0.24 -8.71
C ALA A 35 3.00 -0.12 -7.77
N SER A 36 4.21 0.04 -8.30
CA SER A 36 5.45 -0.12 -7.56
C SER A 36 6.44 0.93 -8.04
N VAL A 37 7.28 1.44 -7.14
CA VAL A 37 8.44 2.28 -7.45
C VAL A 37 9.65 1.72 -6.74
N ALA A 38 10.82 1.80 -7.38
CA ALA A 38 12.07 1.30 -6.83
C ALA A 38 13.19 2.34 -6.99
N GLN A 39 14.13 2.35 -6.05
CA GLN A 39 15.34 3.16 -6.08
C GLN A 39 16.48 2.41 -5.43
N THR A 40 17.65 2.42 -6.07
CA THR A 40 18.90 1.95 -5.48
C THR A 40 19.72 3.15 -5.01
N ILE A 41 20.22 3.11 -3.78
CA ILE A 41 21.18 4.08 -3.23
C ILE A 41 22.43 3.35 -2.74
N GLY A 42 23.54 4.06 -2.58
CA GLY A 42 24.83 3.47 -2.26
C GLY A 42 25.31 2.56 -3.38
N ILE A 43 25.96 1.45 -2.99
CA ILE A 43 26.46 0.45 -3.94
C ILE A 43 25.32 -0.45 -4.42
N ASP A 44 24.45 -0.87 -3.50
CA ASP A 44 23.51 -1.98 -3.68
C ASP A 44 22.38 -2.00 -2.63
N THR A 45 21.97 -0.84 -2.12
CA THR A 45 20.80 -0.74 -1.21
C THR A 45 19.55 -0.42 -2.01
N ASP A 46 18.69 -1.43 -2.21
CA ASP A 46 17.44 -1.32 -2.94
C ASP A 46 16.29 -0.97 -2.01
N ILE A 47 15.50 -0.01 -2.43
CA ILE A 47 14.27 0.45 -1.78
C ILE A 47 13.13 0.21 -2.75
N VAL A 48 12.10 -0.54 -2.33
CA VAL A 48 10.91 -0.80 -3.17
C VAL A 48 9.66 -0.43 -2.39
N ILE A 49 8.76 0.34 -3.00
CA ILE A 49 7.46 0.70 -2.45
C ILE A 49 6.35 0.14 -3.34
N ASP A 50 5.60 -0.83 -2.82
CA ASP A 50 4.40 -1.40 -3.47
C ASP A 50 3.13 -0.80 -2.86
N PHE A 51 2.21 -0.34 -3.70
CA PHE A 51 1.00 0.35 -3.25
C PHE A 51 -0.17 0.17 -4.22
N SER A 52 -1.40 0.44 -3.77
CA SER A 52 -2.51 0.73 -4.68
C SER A 52 -2.92 2.20 -4.57
N ARG A 53 -3.11 2.85 -5.72
CA ARG A 53 -3.36 4.29 -5.83
C ARG A 53 -4.85 4.64 -5.86
N PRO A 54 -5.47 5.14 -4.78
CA PRO A 54 -6.79 5.76 -4.85
C PRO A 54 -6.74 7.10 -5.60
N GLY A 55 -7.86 7.47 -6.22
CA GLY A 55 -8.03 8.77 -6.88
C GLY A 55 -8.80 9.75 -5.99
N VAL A 56 -8.58 11.06 -6.14
CA VAL A 56 -9.32 12.11 -5.41
C VAL A 56 -10.80 12.03 -5.77
N LYS A 57 -11.11 12.06 -7.08
CA LYS A 57 -12.46 11.93 -7.63
C LYS A 57 -13.45 12.97 -7.06
N GLY A 58 -12.99 14.20 -6.87
CA GLY A 58 -13.80 15.31 -6.35
C GLY A 58 -14.21 15.20 -4.88
N ARG A 59 -13.62 14.26 -4.12
CA ARG A 59 -13.88 14.09 -2.69
C ARG A 59 -12.90 14.88 -1.85
N LYS A 60 -13.31 15.29 -0.65
CA LYS A 60 -12.39 15.82 0.35
C LYS A 60 -11.52 14.68 0.89
N ILE A 61 -10.20 14.79 0.76
CA ILE A 61 -9.30 13.71 1.16
C ILE A 61 -8.95 13.82 2.64
N TRP A 62 -8.33 14.92 3.04
CA TRP A 62 -7.83 15.09 4.40
C TRP A 62 -8.93 15.56 5.36
N GLY A 63 -9.06 14.86 6.49
CA GLY A 63 -10.12 15.08 7.46
C GLY A 63 -11.47 14.47 7.09
N ASP A 64 -11.58 13.73 5.98
CA ASP A 64 -12.80 13.01 5.56
C ASP A 64 -12.46 11.58 5.09
N VAL A 65 -12.09 11.38 3.81
CA VAL A 65 -11.70 10.04 3.30
C VAL A 65 -10.54 9.45 4.10
N VAL A 66 -9.59 10.30 4.47
CA VAL A 66 -8.52 9.99 5.43
C VAL A 66 -8.73 10.88 6.65
N PRO A 67 -9.22 10.34 7.78
CA PRO A 67 -9.43 11.12 8.99
C PRO A 67 -8.09 11.59 9.56
N PHE A 68 -8.11 12.74 10.25
CA PHE A 68 -7.01 13.09 11.13
C PHE A 68 -7.05 12.22 12.40
N GLY A 69 -5.89 11.78 12.85
CA GLY A 69 -5.72 10.80 13.90
C GLY A 69 -5.88 9.37 13.39
N LEU A 70 -6.34 8.49 14.27
CA LEU A 70 -6.70 7.13 13.91
C LEU A 70 -8.08 7.11 13.29
N ALA A 71 -8.28 6.25 12.30
CA ALA A 71 -9.62 5.95 11.83
C ALA A 71 -10.43 5.30 12.98
N PRO A 72 -11.72 5.62 13.13
CA PRO A 72 -12.56 4.97 14.12
C PRO A 72 -12.64 3.47 13.84
N GLY A 73 -12.79 2.71 14.91
CA GLY A 73 -12.96 1.27 14.81
C GLY A 73 -14.18 0.88 14.00
N ASN A 74 -14.11 -0.31 13.42
CA ASN A 74 -15.22 -0.94 12.74
C ASN A 74 -15.16 -2.47 12.94
N LYS A 75 -16.16 -3.17 12.41
CA LYS A 75 -16.25 -4.63 12.51
C LYS A 75 -14.99 -5.39 12.05
N TYR A 76 -14.24 -4.85 11.08
CA TYR A 76 -13.02 -5.49 10.57
C TYR A 76 -11.84 -5.30 11.52
N SER A 77 -11.81 -4.19 12.27
CA SER A 77 -10.80 -3.91 13.29
C SER A 77 -11.23 -4.30 14.71
N LYS A 78 -12.31 -5.08 14.84
CA LYS A 78 -12.90 -5.45 16.14
C LYS A 78 -13.22 -4.20 17.00
N GLU A 79 -13.75 -3.17 16.35
CA GLU A 79 -14.07 -1.87 16.93
C GLU A 79 -12.86 -1.11 17.52
N GLN A 80 -11.63 -1.52 17.19
CA GLN A 80 -10.42 -0.80 17.58
C GLN A 80 -10.04 0.26 16.55
N PRO A 81 -9.60 1.46 16.97
CA PRO A 81 -9.09 2.47 16.06
C PRO A 81 -7.77 2.01 15.41
N PHE A 82 -7.53 2.43 14.16
CA PHE A 82 -6.37 1.97 13.39
C PHE A 82 -5.78 3.10 12.53
N PRO A 83 -4.46 3.05 12.22
CA PRO A 83 -3.82 4.06 11.38
C PRO A 83 -4.19 3.87 9.91
N TRP A 84 -3.96 4.88 9.07
CA TRP A 84 -4.21 4.79 7.64
C TRP A 84 -3.08 4.04 6.93
N ARG A 85 -3.43 3.10 6.04
CA ARG A 85 -2.48 2.26 5.28
C ARG A 85 -1.65 2.96 4.19
N GLY A 86 -1.78 4.29 4.03
CA GLY A 86 -1.09 5.03 2.96
C GLY A 86 -1.48 4.59 1.54
N GLY A 87 -2.74 4.20 1.30
CA GLY A 87 -3.15 3.64 0.02
C GLY A 87 -4.54 3.00 0.03
N ALA A 88 -4.79 2.11 -0.93
CA ALA A 88 -6.04 1.36 -1.07
C ALA A 88 -5.81 -0.16 -1.12
N ASN A 89 -6.87 -0.94 -0.86
CA ASN A 89 -6.86 -2.41 -0.87
C ASN A 89 -5.86 -2.99 0.17
N GLU A 90 -4.79 -3.64 -0.28
CA GLU A 90 -3.71 -4.18 0.55
C GLU A 90 -2.92 -3.06 1.26
N ASN A 91 -2.14 -3.42 2.27
CA ASN A 91 -1.18 -2.48 2.85
C ASN A 91 -0.21 -1.97 1.78
N THR A 92 0.06 -0.67 1.79
CA THR A 92 1.28 -0.17 1.15
C THR A 92 2.46 -0.76 1.89
N THR A 93 3.43 -1.29 1.15
CA THR A 93 4.64 -1.86 1.75
C THR A 93 5.89 -1.20 1.23
N ILE A 94 6.90 -1.06 2.08
CA ILE A 94 8.25 -0.67 1.72
C ILE A 94 9.21 -1.78 2.10
N SER A 95 10.16 -2.09 1.23
CA SER A 95 11.22 -3.05 1.53
C SER A 95 12.60 -2.49 1.26
N PHE A 96 13.55 -2.92 2.10
CA PHE A 96 14.95 -2.56 2.05
C PHE A 96 15.79 -3.83 1.90
N SER A 97 16.71 -3.86 0.92
CA SER A 97 17.64 -5.00 0.77
C SER A 97 18.75 -5.01 1.83
N LYS A 98 19.01 -3.86 2.46
CA LYS A 98 20.01 -3.65 3.51
C LYS A 98 19.46 -2.80 4.65
N ASP A 99 20.17 -2.78 5.76
CA ASP A 99 19.90 -1.86 6.86
C ASP A 99 20.00 -0.42 6.36
N VAL A 100 19.09 0.43 6.84
CA VAL A 100 18.98 1.83 6.44
C VAL A 100 18.85 2.74 7.65
N VAL A 101 19.02 4.03 7.43
CA VAL A 101 18.68 5.08 8.38
C VAL A 101 17.52 5.89 7.81
N VAL A 102 16.38 5.89 8.51
CA VAL A 102 15.17 6.62 8.13
C VAL A 102 14.96 7.78 9.09
N ASN A 103 14.99 9.02 8.59
CA ASN A 103 14.96 10.24 9.41
C ASN A 103 15.90 10.17 10.64
N GLY A 104 17.13 9.68 10.45
CA GLY A 104 18.12 9.53 11.53
C GLY A 104 17.95 8.29 12.42
N ASN A 105 16.94 7.44 12.19
CA ASN A 105 16.70 6.24 12.98
C ASN A 105 17.10 4.97 12.21
N LYS A 106 17.84 4.08 12.84
CA LYS A 106 18.21 2.79 12.23
C LYS A 106 16.97 1.91 12.02
N LEU A 107 16.89 1.28 10.86
CA LEU A 107 15.88 0.29 10.53
C LEU A 107 16.58 -0.86 9.78
N ALA A 108 16.38 -2.08 10.28
CA ALA A 108 16.98 -3.26 9.67
C ALA A 108 16.45 -3.53 8.25
N ALA A 109 17.21 -4.29 7.46
CA ALA A 109 16.74 -4.85 6.20
C ALA A 109 15.45 -5.65 6.41
N GLY A 110 14.55 -5.59 5.44
CA GLY A 110 13.27 -6.30 5.53
C GLY A 110 12.16 -5.63 4.77
N LYS A 111 10.95 -6.18 4.93
CA LYS A 111 9.72 -5.68 4.31
C LYS A 111 8.73 -5.27 5.40
N TYR A 112 8.26 -4.03 5.30
CA TYR A 112 7.38 -3.39 6.27
C TYR A 112 6.10 -2.94 5.59
N SER A 113 4.98 -2.98 6.30
CA SER A 113 3.80 -2.19 5.94
C SER A 113 4.00 -0.75 6.41
N LEU A 114 3.56 0.20 5.58
CA LEU A 114 3.51 1.60 5.91
C LEU A 114 2.15 1.96 6.48
N HIS A 115 2.17 2.66 7.62
CA HIS A 115 0.99 3.26 8.20
C HIS A 115 1.24 4.71 8.57
N PHE A 116 0.19 5.51 8.51
CA PHE A 116 0.22 6.93 8.79
C PHE A 116 -0.85 7.27 9.82
N ILE A 117 -0.53 8.18 10.73
CA ILE A 117 -1.51 8.84 11.59
C ILE A 117 -1.47 10.32 11.20
N PRO A 118 -2.38 10.75 10.30
CA PRO A 118 -2.43 12.12 9.83
C PRO A 118 -2.79 13.10 10.94
N SER A 119 -2.30 14.34 10.84
CA SER A 119 -2.81 15.49 11.58
C SER A 119 -2.76 16.73 10.70
N GLU A 120 -3.18 17.87 11.23
CA GLU A 120 -3.12 19.13 10.48
C GLU A 120 -1.68 19.65 10.28
N LYS A 121 -0.70 19.20 11.09
CA LYS A 121 0.67 19.73 11.06
C LYS A 121 1.75 18.67 10.98
N GLU A 122 1.71 17.70 11.88
CA GLU A 122 2.75 16.67 12.03
C GLU A 122 2.12 15.29 11.95
N TRP A 123 2.62 14.45 11.06
CA TRP A 123 2.12 13.10 10.89
C TRP A 123 3.06 12.12 11.58
N ILE A 124 2.50 10.99 12.01
CA ILE A 124 3.30 9.86 12.41
C ILE A 124 3.36 8.86 11.25
N LEU A 125 4.56 8.56 10.79
CA LEU A 125 4.84 7.47 9.86
C LEU A 125 5.33 6.25 10.65
N ILE A 126 4.76 5.09 10.34
CA ILE A 126 4.98 3.83 11.03
C ILE A 126 5.43 2.79 10.01
N PHE A 127 6.50 2.08 10.34
CA PHE A 127 6.97 0.87 9.66
C PHE A 127 6.60 -0.31 10.54
N ASN A 128 5.65 -1.13 10.10
CA ASN A 128 5.15 -2.27 10.87
C ASN A 128 5.60 -3.59 10.22
N LYS A 129 6.00 -4.57 11.03
CA LYS A 129 6.56 -5.85 10.54
C LYS A 129 5.53 -6.71 9.80
N ASN A 130 4.23 -6.47 10.00
CA ASN A 130 3.18 -7.24 9.37
C ASN A 130 2.78 -6.67 8.00
N SER A 131 3.44 -7.16 6.95
CA SER A 131 3.34 -6.64 5.58
C SER A 131 2.31 -7.35 4.68
N ALA A 132 1.65 -8.41 5.16
CA ALA A 132 0.77 -9.26 4.35
C ALA A 132 -0.74 -8.96 4.49
N LEU A 133 -1.11 -7.94 5.28
CA LEU A 133 -2.51 -7.66 5.60
C LEU A 133 -3.25 -6.88 4.50
N TRP A 134 -4.55 -7.14 4.42
CA TRP A 134 -5.48 -6.31 3.66
C TRP A 134 -5.87 -5.08 4.49
N GLY A 135 -5.18 -3.97 4.24
CA GLY A 135 -5.34 -2.73 5.00
C GLY A 135 -4.93 -2.85 6.47
N SER A 136 -5.29 -1.83 7.28
CA SER A 136 -4.78 -1.65 8.65
C SER A 136 -5.70 -2.17 9.75
N TYR A 137 -6.74 -2.94 9.41
CA TYR A 137 -7.75 -3.34 10.39
C TYR A 137 -7.21 -4.26 11.49
N LEU A 138 -6.23 -5.10 11.15
CA LEU A 138 -5.54 -5.98 12.09
C LEU A 138 -4.17 -5.44 12.48
N TYR A 139 -3.98 -4.11 12.37
CA TYR A 139 -2.75 -3.45 12.83
C TYR A 139 -2.49 -3.75 14.30
N ASN A 140 -1.27 -4.18 14.59
CA ASN A 140 -0.78 -4.39 15.95
C ASN A 140 0.41 -3.47 16.21
N LYS A 141 0.28 -2.58 17.20
CA LYS A 141 1.33 -1.64 17.59
C LYS A 141 2.60 -2.32 18.09
N ASP A 142 2.48 -3.52 18.67
CA ASP A 142 3.64 -4.29 19.15
C ASP A 142 4.53 -4.79 18.00
N GLU A 143 4.01 -4.75 16.76
CA GLU A 143 4.75 -5.10 15.55
C GLU A 143 5.42 -3.87 14.89
N ASP A 144 5.33 -2.68 15.48
CA ASP A 144 6.03 -1.49 14.99
C ASP A 144 7.54 -1.69 15.08
N ALA A 145 8.23 -1.62 13.93
CA ALA A 145 9.68 -1.62 13.85
C ALA A 145 10.26 -0.21 13.98
N LEU A 146 9.54 0.79 13.46
CA LEU A 146 9.92 2.19 13.55
C LEU A 146 8.67 3.08 13.52
N ARG A 147 8.69 4.14 14.32
CA ARG A 147 7.65 5.17 14.38
C ARG A 147 8.32 6.52 14.46
N ILE A 148 8.11 7.36 13.45
CA ILE A 148 8.77 8.67 13.31
C ILE A 148 7.76 9.76 13.00
N THR A 149 8.10 10.99 13.38
CA THR A 149 7.37 12.18 12.96
C THR A 149 7.84 12.61 11.57
N VAL A 150 6.88 12.97 10.71
CA VAL A 150 7.11 13.53 9.37
C VAL A 150 6.21 14.74 9.18
N ASN A 151 6.67 15.71 8.40
CA ASN A 151 5.96 16.96 8.17
C ASN A 151 5.42 16.98 6.74
N PRO A 152 4.09 16.88 6.53
CA PRO A 152 3.50 17.15 5.24
C PRO A 152 3.82 18.57 4.79
N VAL A 153 3.97 18.73 3.49
CA VAL A 153 4.17 20.01 2.81
C VAL A 153 3.14 20.16 1.71
N GLU A 154 2.80 21.40 1.39
CA GLU A 154 1.98 21.71 0.22
C GLU A 154 2.69 21.23 -1.06
N ALA A 155 1.91 20.72 -1.99
CA ALA A 155 2.38 20.23 -3.28
C ALA A 155 1.33 20.50 -4.37
N PRO A 156 1.74 20.52 -5.66
CA PRO A 156 0.78 20.59 -6.76
C PRO A 156 -0.25 19.46 -6.68
N PHE A 157 -1.48 19.76 -7.10
CA PHE A 157 -2.58 18.82 -7.10
C PHE A 157 -2.24 17.51 -7.82
N GLN A 158 -2.49 16.40 -7.13
CA GLN A 158 -2.22 15.05 -7.59
C GLN A 158 -3.47 14.17 -7.49
N GLU A 159 -4.12 13.89 -8.62
CA GLU A 159 -5.39 13.13 -8.67
C GLU A 159 -5.24 11.71 -8.10
N TRP A 160 -4.20 10.99 -8.49
CA TRP A 160 -3.96 9.61 -8.05
C TRP A 160 -2.81 9.60 -7.07
N LEU A 161 -2.99 8.97 -5.90
CA LEU A 161 -1.92 8.82 -4.92
C LEU A 161 -0.67 8.22 -5.58
N ILE A 162 0.48 8.83 -5.35
CA ILE A 162 1.78 8.33 -5.81
C ILE A 162 2.76 8.20 -4.65
N TYR A 163 3.73 7.31 -4.86
CA TYR A 163 4.98 7.29 -4.13
C TYR A 163 6.12 7.57 -5.11
N GLY A 164 7.20 8.13 -4.61
CA GLY A 164 8.38 8.42 -5.42
C GLY A 164 9.60 8.76 -4.56
N PHE A 165 10.65 9.19 -5.25
CA PHE A 165 11.95 9.51 -4.67
C PHE A 165 12.42 10.85 -5.23
N ASP A 166 12.69 11.80 -4.34
CA ASP A 166 13.29 13.11 -4.61
C ASP A 166 14.72 13.14 -4.01
N ASN A 167 15.45 14.25 -4.24
CA ASN A 167 16.75 14.55 -3.61
C ASN A 167 17.75 13.38 -3.65
N LEU A 168 17.92 12.77 -4.81
CA LEU A 168 18.85 11.65 -5.00
C LEU A 168 20.30 12.10 -4.75
N ALA A 169 20.98 11.38 -3.89
CA ALA A 169 22.40 11.51 -3.62
C ALA A 169 23.05 10.11 -3.54
N GLY A 170 24.38 10.07 -3.55
CA GLY A 170 25.12 8.81 -3.68
C GLY A 170 24.70 7.73 -2.68
N ASN A 171 24.41 8.09 -1.43
CA ASN A 171 24.04 7.17 -0.35
C ASN A 171 22.69 7.51 0.31
N SER A 172 21.88 8.39 -0.29
CA SER A 172 20.62 8.84 0.30
C SER A 172 19.58 9.29 -0.72
N THR A 173 18.32 9.29 -0.31
CA THR A 173 17.17 9.77 -1.08
C THR A 173 16.10 10.31 -0.13
N THR A 174 15.19 11.14 -0.64
CA THR A 174 13.93 11.47 0.05
C THR A 174 12.79 10.69 -0.59
N ALA A 175 12.29 9.66 0.09
CA ALA A 175 11.05 9.01 -0.34
C ALA A 175 9.84 9.88 0.02
N PHE A 176 8.76 9.79 -0.75
CA PHE A 176 7.55 10.55 -0.45
C PHE A 176 6.27 9.79 -0.82
N LEU A 177 5.19 10.13 -0.11
CA LEU A 177 3.81 9.99 -0.59
C LEU A 177 3.34 11.36 -1.11
N GLN A 178 2.59 11.41 -2.21
CA GLN A 178 1.88 12.62 -2.64
C GLN A 178 0.47 12.27 -3.10
N TRP A 179 -0.52 13.00 -2.61
CA TRP A 179 -1.92 12.84 -3.01
C TRP A 179 -2.70 14.12 -2.72
N GLU A 180 -3.59 14.50 -3.65
CA GLU A 180 -4.24 15.81 -3.63
C GLU A 180 -3.16 16.92 -3.56
N GLU A 181 -3.22 17.87 -2.64
CA GLU A 181 -2.31 19.01 -2.52
C GLU A 181 -1.27 18.81 -1.40
N LEU A 182 -1.13 17.59 -0.87
CA LEU A 182 -0.13 17.25 0.15
C LEU A 182 0.93 16.27 -0.35
N LYS A 183 2.19 16.56 -0.01
CA LYS A 183 3.33 15.64 -0.10
C LYS A 183 3.87 15.36 1.31
N VAL A 184 4.19 14.11 1.60
CA VAL A 184 4.74 13.66 2.89
C VAL A 184 6.13 13.04 2.63
N PRO A 185 7.20 13.83 2.75
CA PRO A 185 8.58 13.37 2.54
C PRO A 185 9.19 12.75 3.80
N PHE A 186 10.11 11.79 3.60
CA PHE A 186 10.99 11.27 4.63
C PHE A 186 12.32 10.81 4.02
N ASN A 187 13.41 11.05 4.74
CA ASN A 187 14.77 10.78 4.28
C ASN A 187 15.18 9.34 4.59
N ILE A 188 15.88 8.74 3.64
CA ILE A 188 16.45 7.40 3.74
C ILE A 188 17.91 7.49 3.32
N SER A 189 18.83 6.96 4.12
CA SER A 189 20.22 6.76 3.75
C SER A 189 20.67 5.34 4.04
N THR A 190 21.79 4.93 3.44
CA THR A 190 22.46 3.68 3.82
C THR A 190 22.82 3.72 5.31
N ALA A 191 22.72 2.58 6.00
CA ALA A 191 23.43 2.42 7.27
C ALA A 191 24.92 2.29 6.96
N GLU A 192 25.75 3.16 7.55
CA GLU A 192 27.22 3.03 7.49
C GLU A 192 27.70 1.72 8.10
#